data_AF-A0A367B1Q2-F1
#
_entry.id   AF-A0A367B1Q2-F1
#
_cell.length_a   1.000
_cell.length_b   1.000
_cell.length_c   1.000
_cell.angle_alpha   90.00
_cell.angle_beta   90.00
_cell.angle_gamma   90.00
#
_symmetry.space_group_name_H-M   'P 1'
#
loop_
_entity.id
_entity.type
_entity.pdbx_description
1 polymer ?
#
loop_
_entity_poly.entity_id
_entity_poly.type
_entity_poly.pdbx_seq_one_letter_code
_entity_poly.pdbx_strand_id
1 'polypeptide(L)'
;MGLYGDPAALDAVADELSQRAREVRAAGEEHRREGDGTRWVSEAASAYRRQQRKDCADVDAAADAMERAADLLRRHADEVRERLAAIQRAEDAVRAWLSEQAARGGEVLEDVGEFLGDLPEAGADAWRGLAGQLGRLGFG
;
A
#
# COMPACT_ATOMS: atom_id res chain seq x y z
N MET A 1 1.29 9.58 -10.85
CA MET A 1 1.79 8.96 -9.59
C MET A 1 2.32 7.58 -9.92
N GLY A 2 3.45 7.17 -9.35
CA GLY A 2 3.98 5.82 -9.55
C GLY A 2 3.16 4.79 -8.76
N LEU A 3 3.31 3.50 -9.13
CA LEU A 3 2.62 2.34 -8.53
C LEU A 3 2.57 2.37 -6.99
N TYR A 4 3.63 2.89 -6.35
CA TYR A 4 3.79 2.93 -4.89
C TYR A 4 3.01 4.03 -4.17
N GLY A 5 2.44 5.00 -4.90
CA GLY A 5 1.66 6.10 -4.31
C GLY A 5 0.15 5.95 -4.47
N ASP A 6 -0.30 4.89 -5.15
CA ASP A 6 -1.71 4.63 -5.42
C ASP A 6 -2.17 3.37 -4.65
N PRO A 7 -3.01 3.53 -3.62
CA PRO A 7 -3.54 2.40 -2.85
C PRO A 7 -4.24 1.34 -3.72
N ALA A 8 -4.99 1.77 -4.74
CA ALA A 8 -5.73 0.84 -5.58
C ALA A 8 -4.80 -0.02 -6.44
N ALA A 9 -3.70 0.58 -6.91
CA ALA A 9 -2.67 -0.16 -7.64
C ALA A 9 -1.92 -1.15 -6.73
N LEU A 10 -1.64 -0.79 -5.48
CA LEU A 10 -1.05 -1.69 -4.49
C LEU A 10 -1.98 -2.88 -4.18
N ASP A 11 -3.27 -2.63 -3.99
CA ASP A 11 -4.28 -3.68 -3.77
C ASP A 11 -4.37 -4.63 -4.97
N ALA A 12 -4.34 -4.10 -6.20
CA ALA A 12 -4.37 -4.91 -7.41
C ALA A 12 -3.16 -5.87 -7.51
N VAL A 13 -1.96 -5.41 -7.18
CA VAL A 13 -0.75 -6.26 -7.15
C VAL A 13 -0.83 -7.29 -6.02
N ALA A 14 -1.36 -6.91 -4.85
CA ALA A 14 -1.57 -7.85 -3.76
C ALA A 14 -2.54 -8.98 -4.15
N ASP A 15 -3.63 -8.64 -4.82
CA ASP A 15 -4.61 -9.62 -5.28
C ASP A 15 -4.04 -10.55 -6.36
N GLU A 16 -3.24 -10.02 -7.29
CA GLU A 16 -2.52 -10.81 -8.28
C GLU A 16 -1.52 -11.79 -7.62
N LEU A 17 -0.81 -11.36 -6.57
CA LEU A 17 0.10 -12.22 -5.80
C LEU A 17 -0.65 -13.32 -5.04
N SER A 18 -1.74 -12.98 -4.34
CA SER A 18 -2.58 -13.97 -3.67
C SER A 18 -3.17 -14.98 -4.67
N GLN A 19 -3.59 -14.52 -5.85
CA GLN A 19 -4.10 -15.41 -6.90
C GLN A 19 -3.00 -16.38 -7.39
N ARG A 20 -1.81 -15.86 -7.69
CA ARG A 20 -0.66 -16.70 -8.08
C ARG A 20 -0.25 -17.68 -6.98
N ALA A 21 -0.28 -17.27 -5.71
CA ALA A 21 0.01 -18.16 -4.59
C ALA A 21 -0.95 -19.36 -4.56
N ARG A 22 -2.24 -19.14 -4.82
CA ARG A 22 -3.25 -20.21 -4.91
C ARG A 22 -2.99 -21.14 -6.08
N GLU A 23 -2.65 -20.60 -7.25
CA GLU A 23 -2.31 -21.39 -8.43
C GLU A 23 -1.07 -22.27 -8.20
N VAL A 24 -0.04 -21.70 -7.57
CA VAL A 24 1.19 -22.40 -7.19
C VAL A 24 0.90 -23.53 -6.20
N ARG A 25 0.08 -23.30 -5.17
CA ARG A 25 -0.36 -24.36 -4.25
C ARG A 25 -1.14 -25.45 -4.96
N ALA A 26 -2.08 -25.08 -5.83
CA ALA A 26 -2.89 -26.04 -6.57
C ALA A 26 -2.01 -26.94 -7.45
N ALA A 27 -1.02 -26.37 -8.13
CA ALA A 27 -0.03 -27.12 -8.90
C ALA A 27 0.82 -28.04 -8.01
N GLY A 28 1.25 -27.58 -6.84
CA GLY A 28 1.97 -28.40 -5.85
C GLY A 28 1.13 -29.57 -5.33
N GLU A 29 -0.16 -29.35 -5.07
CA GLU A 29 -1.10 -30.40 -4.66
C GLU A 29 -1.38 -31.42 -5.76
N GLU A 30 -1.50 -30.97 -7.01
CA GLU A 30 -1.61 -31.85 -8.16
C GLU A 30 -0.37 -32.73 -8.30
N HIS A 31 0.82 -32.12 -8.25
CA HIS A 31 2.07 -32.87 -8.31
C HIS A 31 2.20 -33.88 -7.16
N ARG A 32 1.73 -33.52 -5.96
CA ARG A 32 1.66 -34.42 -4.80
C ARG A 32 0.77 -35.63 -5.08
N ARG A 33 -0.45 -35.39 -5.57
CA ARG A 33 -1.42 -36.44 -5.94
C ARG A 33 -0.87 -37.38 -7.01
N GLU A 34 -0.18 -36.87 -8.02
CA GLU A 34 0.42 -37.68 -9.08
C GLU A 34 1.49 -38.63 -8.53
N GLY A 35 2.41 -38.13 -7.69
CA GLY A 35 3.44 -39.01 -7.13
C GLY A 35 2.91 -39.98 -6.09
N ASP A 36 1.88 -39.64 -5.32
CA ASP A 36 1.18 -40.57 -4.43
C ASP A 36 0.49 -41.70 -5.22
N GLY A 37 0.04 -41.42 -6.44
CA GLY A 37 -0.52 -42.41 -7.37
C GLY A 37 0.52 -43.37 -7.97
N THR A 38 1.82 -43.15 -7.76
CA THR A 38 2.88 -43.95 -8.38
C THR A 38 3.07 -45.28 -7.64
N ARG A 39 2.79 -46.39 -8.31
CA ARG A 39 2.75 -47.74 -7.70
C ARG A 39 4.06 -48.53 -7.75
N TRP A 40 5.08 -48.03 -8.45
CA TRP A 40 6.32 -48.79 -8.57
C TRP A 40 7.10 -48.79 -7.25
N VAL A 41 7.81 -49.88 -6.98
CA VAL A 41 8.64 -50.07 -5.78
C VAL A 41 10.07 -50.36 -6.20
N SER A 42 10.98 -49.43 -5.86
CA SER A 42 12.41 -49.53 -6.11
C SER A 42 13.16 -48.49 -5.26
N GLU A 43 14.48 -48.55 -5.23
CA GLU A 43 15.30 -47.48 -4.63
C GLU A 43 15.09 -46.14 -5.35
N ALA A 44 15.00 -46.16 -6.68
CA ALA A 44 14.67 -44.99 -7.50
C ALA A 44 13.29 -44.41 -7.12
N ALA A 45 12.30 -45.25 -6.80
CA ALA A 45 10.99 -44.81 -6.30
C ALA A 45 11.10 -44.03 -4.99
N SER A 46 11.92 -44.53 -4.07
CA SER A 46 12.13 -43.90 -2.77
C SER A 46 12.89 -42.58 -2.92
N ALA A 47 13.86 -42.51 -3.82
CA ALA A 47 14.55 -41.27 -4.18
C ALA A 47 13.58 -40.25 -4.78
N TYR A 48 12.75 -40.66 -5.74
CA TYR A 48 11.73 -39.82 -6.35
C TYR A 48 10.76 -39.25 -5.31
N ARG A 49 10.17 -40.08 -4.43
CA ARG A 49 9.26 -39.61 -3.37
C ARG A 49 9.92 -38.69 -2.35
N ARG A 50 11.23 -38.80 -2.12
CA ARG A 50 11.97 -37.85 -1.28
C ARG A 50 12.11 -36.50 -2.00
N GLN A 51 12.51 -36.53 -3.27
CA GLN A 51 12.66 -35.32 -4.07
C GLN A 51 11.33 -34.60 -4.24
N GLN A 52 10.27 -35.31 -4.63
CA GLN A 52 8.92 -34.77 -4.75
C GLN A 52 8.44 -34.08 -3.47
N ARG A 53 8.67 -34.68 -2.29
CA ARG A 53 8.31 -34.06 -1.01
C ARG A 53 9.06 -32.75 -0.75
N LYS A 54 10.34 -32.71 -1.13
CA LYS A 54 11.14 -31.49 -1.05
C LYS A 54 10.60 -30.43 -2.00
N ASP A 55 10.36 -30.78 -3.25
CA ASP A 55 9.86 -29.86 -4.27
C ASP A 55 8.48 -29.29 -3.87
N CYS A 56 7.59 -30.14 -3.34
CA CYS A 56 6.30 -29.68 -2.82
C CYS A 56 6.46 -28.71 -1.63
N ALA A 57 7.41 -28.95 -0.73
CA ALA A 57 7.68 -28.05 0.39
C ALA A 57 8.26 -26.71 -0.09
N ASP A 58 9.13 -26.73 -1.10
CA ASP A 58 9.71 -25.52 -1.70
C ASP A 58 8.61 -24.70 -2.41
N VAL A 59 7.66 -25.36 -3.09
CA VAL A 59 6.47 -24.75 -3.70
C VAL A 59 5.55 -24.12 -2.65
N ASP A 60 5.25 -24.83 -1.57
CA ASP A 60 4.43 -24.31 -0.47
C ASP A 60 5.09 -23.08 0.18
N ALA A 61 6.41 -23.12 0.39
CA ALA A 61 7.17 -21.98 0.92
C ALA A 61 7.17 -20.77 -0.02
N ALA A 62 7.21 -20.98 -1.33
CA ALA A 62 7.11 -19.91 -2.32
C ALA A 62 5.71 -19.26 -2.31
N ALA A 63 4.65 -20.07 -2.25
CA ALA A 63 3.29 -19.56 -2.14
C ALA A 63 3.07 -18.78 -0.82
N ASP A 64 3.63 -19.24 0.29
CA ASP A 64 3.60 -18.50 1.56
C ASP A 64 4.35 -17.16 1.46
N ALA A 65 5.46 -17.11 0.72
CA ALA A 65 6.19 -15.86 0.51
C ALA A 65 5.38 -14.86 -0.34
N MET A 66 4.65 -15.34 -1.36
CA MET A 66 3.75 -14.50 -2.16
C MET A 66 2.61 -13.91 -1.32
N GLU A 67 1.96 -14.71 -0.47
CA GLU A 67 0.90 -14.22 0.42
C GLU A 67 1.44 -13.20 1.44
N ARG A 68 2.61 -13.45 2.03
CA ARG A 68 3.25 -12.46 2.91
C ARG A 68 3.55 -11.14 2.19
N ALA A 69 3.98 -11.19 0.94
CA ALA A 69 4.20 -9.99 0.15
C ALA A 69 2.89 -9.25 -0.16
N ALA A 70 1.82 -9.98 -0.49
CA ALA A 70 0.48 -9.42 -0.66
C ALA A 70 -0.03 -8.71 0.61
N ASP A 71 0.16 -9.32 1.78
CA ASP A 71 -0.23 -8.73 3.07
C ASP A 71 0.55 -7.43 3.38
N LEU A 72 1.84 -7.39 3.05
CA LEU A 72 2.66 -6.18 3.20
C LEU A 72 2.18 -5.05 2.28
N LEU A 73 1.81 -5.38 1.03
CA LEU A 73 1.26 -4.40 0.08
C LEU A 73 -0.07 -3.84 0.56
N ARG A 74 -0.98 -4.67 1.08
CA ARG A 74 -2.28 -4.22 1.62
C ARG A 74 -2.10 -3.26 2.80
N ARG A 75 -1.21 -3.61 3.74
CA ARG A 75 -0.88 -2.71 4.87
C ARG A 75 -0.33 -1.36 4.38
N HIS A 76 0.52 -1.38 3.36
CA HIS A 76 1.03 -0.14 2.79
C HIS A 76 -0.07 0.66 2.08
N ALA A 77 -0.99 0.00 1.38
CA ALA A 77 -2.15 0.64 0.79
C ALA A 77 -3.03 1.32 1.86
N ASP A 78 -3.26 0.65 3.00
CA ASP A 78 -3.97 1.22 4.15
C ASP A 78 -3.26 2.48 4.68
N GLU A 79 -1.94 2.42 4.90
CA GLU A 79 -1.15 3.59 5.35
C GLU A 79 -1.25 4.76 4.36
N VAL A 80 -1.21 4.50 3.05
CA VAL A 80 -1.35 5.54 2.04
C VAL A 80 -2.76 6.14 2.06
N ARG A 81 -3.82 5.32 2.21
CA ARG A 81 -5.20 5.82 2.34
C ARG A 81 -5.35 6.70 3.58
N GLU A 82 -4.77 6.32 4.71
CA GLU A 82 -4.79 7.13 5.93
C GLU A 82 -4.11 8.48 5.75
N ARG A 83 -2.94 8.50 5.09
CA ARG A 83 -2.22 9.74 4.78
C ARG A 83 -3.02 10.65 3.85
N LEU A 84 -3.62 10.10 2.78
CA LEU A 84 -4.48 10.85 1.87
C LEU A 84 -5.70 11.42 2.60
N ALA A 85 -6.33 10.65 3.48
CA ALA A 85 -7.45 11.12 4.29
C ALA A 85 -7.04 12.21 5.30
N ALA A 86 -5.83 12.17 5.83
CA ALA A 86 -5.30 13.24 6.69
C ALA A 86 -5.08 14.54 5.88
N ILE A 87 -4.52 14.43 4.68
CA ILE A 87 -4.35 15.57 3.75
C ILE A 87 -5.70 16.17 3.40
N GLN A 88 -6.69 15.36 3.02
CA GLN A 88 -8.03 15.84 2.67
C GLN A 88 -8.68 16.61 3.83
N ARG A 89 -8.58 16.09 5.07
CA ARG A 89 -9.09 16.78 6.26
C ARG A 89 -8.41 18.13 6.49
N ALA A 90 -7.10 18.22 6.27
CA ALA A 90 -6.37 19.48 6.37
C ALA A 90 -6.83 20.47 5.27
N GLU A 91 -7.00 20.00 4.03
CA GLU A 91 -7.51 20.82 2.93
C GLU A 91 -8.93 21.35 3.18
N ASP A 92 -9.81 20.51 3.72
CA ASP A 92 -11.18 20.89 4.06
C ASP A 92 -11.20 21.93 5.19
N ALA A 93 -10.35 21.76 6.21
CA ALA A 93 -10.20 22.73 7.29
C ALA A 93 -9.69 24.09 6.78
N VAL A 94 -8.67 24.09 5.92
CA VAL A 94 -8.15 25.31 5.27
C VAL A 94 -9.25 25.99 4.46
N ARG A 95 -10.00 25.23 3.66
CA ARG A 95 -11.08 25.77 2.82
C ARG A 95 -12.20 26.37 3.66
N ALA A 96 -12.59 25.71 4.75
CA ALA A 96 -13.59 26.21 5.68
C ALA A 96 -13.13 27.52 6.33
N TRP A 97 -11.91 27.55 6.87
CA TRP A 97 -11.32 28.73 7.48
C TRP A 97 -11.25 29.92 6.50
N LEU A 98 -10.74 29.71 5.27
CA LEU A 98 -10.71 30.75 4.24
C LEU A 98 -12.10 31.30 3.91
N SER A 99 -13.12 30.43 3.87
CA SER A 99 -14.49 30.82 3.60
C SER A 99 -15.07 31.68 4.74
N GLU A 100 -14.75 31.34 5.99
CA GLU A 100 -15.13 32.13 7.16
C GLU A 100 -14.43 33.49 7.21
N GLN A 101 -13.15 33.57 6.86
CA GLN A 101 -12.40 34.83 6.83
C GLN A 101 -12.88 35.76 5.71
N ALA A 102 -13.16 35.19 4.52
CA ALA A 102 -13.75 35.93 3.42
C ALA A 102 -15.13 36.52 3.79
N ALA A 103 -15.94 35.78 4.57
CA ALA A 103 -17.21 36.28 5.09
C ALA A 103 -17.03 37.38 6.17
N ARG A 104 -15.92 37.37 6.91
CA ARG A 104 -15.60 38.32 7.98
C ARG A 104 -14.89 39.60 7.49
N GLY A 105 -14.37 39.63 6.27
CA GLY A 105 -13.77 40.83 5.66
C GLY A 105 -12.47 41.31 6.30
N GLY A 106 -11.66 40.40 6.86
CA GLY A 106 -10.49 40.71 7.72
C GLY A 106 -9.11 40.52 7.08
N GLU A 107 -8.12 41.20 7.66
CA GLU A 107 -6.69 41.24 7.32
C GLU A 107 -6.05 39.84 7.41
N VAL A 108 -5.70 39.26 6.25
CA VAL A 108 -5.46 37.81 6.11
C VAL A 108 -4.06 37.36 6.58
N LEU A 109 -3.09 38.26 6.68
CA LEU A 109 -1.67 37.87 6.76
C LEU A 109 -1.19 37.34 8.13
N GLU A 110 -1.65 37.90 9.25
CA GLU A 110 -1.28 37.40 10.59
C GLU A 110 -2.01 36.09 10.94
N ASP A 111 -3.32 36.02 10.65
CA ASP A 111 -4.14 34.84 10.99
C ASP A 111 -3.74 33.58 10.18
N VAL A 112 -3.18 33.73 8.97
CA VAL A 112 -2.63 32.61 8.19
C VAL A 112 -1.42 31.98 8.89
N GLY A 113 -0.56 32.79 9.51
CA GLY A 113 0.65 32.31 10.18
C GLY A 113 0.34 31.44 11.39
N GLU A 114 -0.64 31.85 12.20
CA GLU A 114 -1.10 31.12 13.38
C GLU A 114 -1.84 29.82 12.98
N PHE A 115 -2.74 29.89 12.00
CA PHE A 115 -3.48 28.72 11.52
C PHE A 115 -2.58 27.64 10.90
N LEU A 116 -1.56 28.04 10.14
CA LEU A 116 -0.59 27.09 9.56
C LEU A 116 0.31 26.45 10.62
N GLY A 117 0.48 27.09 11.78
CA GLY A 117 1.21 26.53 12.93
C GLY A 117 0.46 25.40 13.64
N ASP A 118 -0.87 25.41 13.58
CA ASP A 118 -1.75 24.41 14.21
C ASP A 118 -2.06 23.19 13.32
N LEU A 119 -1.63 23.21 12.05
CA LEU A 119 -1.82 22.08 11.14
C LEU A 119 -0.87 20.90 11.46
N PRO A 120 -1.31 19.65 11.26
CA PRO A 120 -0.47 18.48 11.51
C PRO A 120 0.80 18.47 10.65
N GLU A 121 1.92 17.99 11.21
CA GLU A 121 3.25 17.99 10.57
C GLU A 121 3.28 17.29 9.19
N ALA A 122 2.38 16.34 8.95
CA ALA A 122 2.23 15.62 7.68
C ALA A 122 1.68 16.55 6.57
N GLY A 123 2.55 17.38 6.01
CA GLY A 123 2.24 18.36 4.96
C GLY A 123 2.75 19.77 5.27
N ALA A 124 3.20 20.03 6.51
CA ALA A 124 3.60 21.37 6.96
C ALA A 124 4.69 21.99 6.07
N ASP A 125 5.64 21.20 5.55
CA ASP A 125 6.70 21.71 4.66
C ASP A 125 6.18 22.12 3.27
N ALA A 126 5.24 21.35 2.72
CA ALA A 126 4.58 21.68 1.44
C ALA A 126 3.68 22.92 1.59
N TRP A 127 2.97 23.01 2.72
CA TRP A 127 2.12 24.15 3.06
C TRP A 127 2.93 25.43 3.33
N ARG A 128 4.08 25.34 4.01
CA ARG A 128 5.01 26.48 4.16
C ARG A 128 5.52 26.98 2.81
N GLY A 129 5.76 26.08 1.86
CA GLY A 129 6.12 26.43 0.48
C GLY A 129 5.01 27.19 -0.25
N LEU A 130 3.77 26.69 -0.17
CA LEU A 130 2.60 27.31 -0.80
C LEU A 130 2.25 28.66 -0.16
N ALA A 131 2.30 28.77 1.16
CA ALA A 131 2.07 30.00 1.92
C ALA A 131 3.12 31.07 1.58
N GLY A 132 4.40 30.68 1.46
CA GLY A 132 5.45 31.58 0.99
C GLY A 132 5.26 32.03 -0.47
N GLN A 133 4.58 31.23 -1.31
CA GLN A 133 4.24 31.59 -2.68
C GLN A 133 3.01 32.51 -2.75
N LEU A 134 2.00 32.26 -1.93
CA LEU A 134 0.79 33.08 -1.83
C LEU A 134 1.08 34.44 -1.18
N GLY A 135 1.94 34.50 -0.16
CA GLY A 135 2.44 35.78 0.40
C GLY A 135 3.29 36.59 -0.58
N ARG A 136 3.80 35.98 -1.65
CA ARG A 136 4.44 36.69 -2.77
C ARG A 136 3.47 37.14 -3.87
N LEU A 137 2.26 36.60 -3.88
CA LEU A 137 1.23 36.87 -4.89
C LEU A 137 0.07 37.74 -4.37
N GLY A 138 -0.05 37.93 -3.05
CA GLY A 138 -1.00 38.86 -2.43
C GLY A 138 -0.29 40.03 -1.77
N PHE A 139 -0.61 41.24 -2.23
CA PHE A 139 -0.26 42.58 -1.73
C PHE A 139 0.97 43.28 -2.33
N GLY A 140 0.78 43.75 -3.57
CA GLY A 140 1.05 45.15 -3.93
C GLY A 140 -0.28 45.88 -4.11
#